data_AF-A0A9P6DG66-F1
#
_entry.id   AF-A0A9P6DG66-F1
#
_cell.length_a   1.000
_cell.length_b   1.000
_cell.length_c   1.000
_cell.angle_alpha   90.00
_cell.angle_beta   90.00
_cell.angle_gamma   90.00
#
_symmetry.space_group_name_H-M   'P 1'
#
loop_
_entity.id
_entity.type
_entity.pdbx_description
1 polymer ?
#
loop_
_entity_poly.entity_id
_entity_poly.type
_entity_poly.pdbx_seq_one_letter_code
_entity_poly.pdbx_strand_id
1 'polypeptide(L)'
;MPLSMRIPTSTPELPLLRTRLVLLVLTEVFFIVAGSLCLKIFTKHGDVQDLINKSVISGVTVKLEYNDVKTATIVLFIATHIATAVLAKIIILHLQDIYNFIPLFIAKKLRITNKRLASTTLGYQALGLSVVIVFNAVSLGFFSFFVFKRKQTVRVVVGDDVNVRIPDDYGMQVLDRLGIALAYHDTYYFEITAKLPWVALLFAVPTTFVTVVARIKRQASLTDTTQSLNSGADEGNAEGNVKPEVVEADCREVGAEKV
;
A
#
# COMPACT_ATOMS: atom_id res chain seq x y z
N MET A 1 -34.78 -20.19 -1.19
CA MET A 1 -33.60 -21.08 -1.30
C MET A 1 -32.51 -20.53 -0.40
N PRO A 2 -32.08 -21.25 0.65
CA PRO A 2 -31.01 -20.78 1.51
C PRO A 2 -29.69 -20.80 0.72
N LEU A 3 -29.07 -19.63 0.57
CA LEU A 3 -27.69 -19.50 0.13
C LEU A 3 -26.82 -20.20 1.18
N SER A 4 -26.48 -21.47 0.93
CA SER A 4 -25.46 -22.18 1.68
C SER A 4 -24.14 -21.44 1.47
N MET A 5 -23.83 -20.50 2.36
CA MET A 5 -22.59 -19.75 2.39
C MET A 5 -21.47 -20.76 2.61
N ARG A 6 -20.86 -21.24 1.52
CA ARG A 6 -19.80 -22.23 1.56
C ARG A 6 -18.57 -21.56 2.16
N ILE A 7 -18.37 -21.79 3.44
CA ILE A 7 -17.25 -21.33 4.25
C ILE A 7 -15.95 -21.82 3.57
N PRO A 8 -15.16 -20.96 2.91
CA PRO A 8 -14.04 -21.42 2.08
C PRO A 8 -12.93 -21.99 2.96
N THR A 9 -12.64 -23.28 2.81
CA THR A 9 -11.56 -23.99 3.51
C THR A 9 -10.22 -23.75 2.81
N SER A 10 -9.12 -23.80 3.57
CA SER A 10 -7.76 -23.63 3.05
C SER A 10 -7.45 -24.72 2.02
N THR A 11 -7.22 -24.33 0.77
CA THR A 11 -6.72 -25.24 -0.26
C THR A 11 -5.18 -25.27 -0.25
N PRO A 12 -4.54 -26.40 -0.60
CA PRO A 12 -3.08 -26.53 -0.65
C PRO A 12 -2.37 -25.44 -1.50
N GLU A 13 -3.08 -24.84 -2.47
CA GLU A 13 -2.55 -23.78 -3.33
C GLU A 13 -2.50 -22.37 -2.69
N LEU A 14 -3.23 -22.14 -1.58
CA LEU A 14 -3.33 -20.85 -0.88
C LEU A 14 -3.40 -21.10 0.65
N PRO A 15 -2.27 -21.44 1.29
CA PRO A 15 -2.24 -21.59 2.74
C PRO A 15 -2.59 -20.25 3.43
N LEU A 16 -3.42 -20.31 4.48
CA LEU A 16 -3.78 -19.17 5.35
C LEU A 16 -4.54 -18.01 4.68
N LEU A 17 -5.37 -18.29 3.67
CA LEU A 17 -6.10 -17.28 2.91
C LEU A 17 -6.95 -16.31 3.77
N ARG A 18 -7.62 -16.80 4.81
CA ARG A 18 -8.41 -15.94 5.73
C ARG A 18 -7.54 -15.04 6.59
N THR A 19 -6.50 -15.60 7.20
CA THR A 19 -5.57 -14.86 8.04
C THR A 19 -4.90 -13.75 7.23
N ARG A 20 -4.50 -14.04 5.99
CA ARG A 20 -3.93 -13.05 5.08
C ARG A 20 -4.92 -11.94 4.72
N LEU A 21 -6.19 -12.28 4.47
CA LEU A 21 -7.22 -11.28 4.17
C LEU A 21 -7.48 -10.36 5.37
N VAL A 22 -7.64 -10.93 6.57
CA VAL A 22 -7.84 -10.15 7.81
C VAL A 22 -6.66 -9.22 8.06
N LEU A 23 -5.43 -9.72 7.91
CA LEU A 23 -4.23 -8.91 8.07
C LEU A 23 -4.11 -7.79 7.02
N LEU A 24 -4.45 -8.08 5.75
CA LEU A 24 -4.45 -7.07 4.68
C LEU A 24 -5.46 -5.96 4.97
N VAL A 25 -6.70 -6.30 5.34
CA VAL A 25 -7.75 -5.33 5.67
C VAL A 25 -7.36 -4.50 6.89
N LEU A 26 -6.83 -5.14 7.94
CA LEU A 26 -6.38 -4.42 9.12
C LEU A 26 -5.25 -3.44 8.80
N THR A 27 -4.27 -3.89 8.00
CA THR A 27 -3.17 -3.05 7.52
C THR A 27 -3.69 -1.86 6.71
N GLU A 28 -4.65 -2.08 5.81
CA GLU A 28 -5.27 -1.02 5.00
C GLU A 28 -5.98 0.02 5.86
N VAL A 29 -6.79 -0.40 6.83
CA VAL A 29 -7.48 0.50 7.76
C VAL A 29 -6.49 1.39 8.50
N PHE A 30 -5.40 0.83 9.02
CA PHE A 30 -4.38 1.62 9.70
C PHE A 30 -3.63 2.59 8.77
N PHE A 31 -3.40 2.24 7.50
CA PHE A 31 -2.83 3.16 6.53
C PHE A 31 -3.77 4.32 6.18
N ILE A 32 -5.08 4.07 6.07
CA ILE A 32 -6.10 5.12 5.88
C ILE A 32 -6.10 6.07 7.08
N VAL A 33 -6.09 5.52 8.30
CA VAL A 33 -6.02 6.33 9.52
C VAL A 33 -4.74 7.16 9.55
N ALA A 34 -3.59 6.57 9.24
CA ALA A 34 -2.31 7.30 9.15
C ALA A 34 -2.35 8.45 8.12
N GLY A 35 -2.93 8.20 6.94
CA GLY A 35 -3.13 9.23 5.91
C GLY A 35 -4.02 10.37 6.38
N SER A 36 -5.11 10.06 7.11
CA SER A 36 -6.01 11.07 7.68
C SER A 36 -5.33 11.95 8.73
N LEU A 37 -4.44 11.39 9.55
CA LEU A 37 -3.67 12.14 10.54
C LEU A 37 -2.72 13.14 9.88
N CYS A 38 -2.12 12.80 8.74
CA CYS A 38 -1.29 13.72 7.97
C CYS A 38 -2.09 14.94 7.50
N LEU A 39 -3.35 14.76 7.08
CA LEU A 39 -4.23 15.89 6.73
C LEU A 39 -4.60 16.72 7.96
N LYS A 40 -4.83 16.06 9.10
CA LYS A 40 -5.15 16.73 10.37
C LYS A 40 -4.04 17.68 10.81
N ILE A 41 -2.76 17.34 10.58
CA ILE A 41 -1.63 18.24 10.82
C ILE A 41 -1.81 19.57 10.09
N PHE A 42 -2.15 19.55 8.79
CA PHE A 42 -2.29 20.78 8.01
C PHE A 42 -3.46 21.64 8.51
N THR A 43 -4.60 21.01 8.79
CA THR A 43 -5.77 21.73 9.33
C THR A 43 -5.46 22.37 10.68
N LYS A 44 -4.81 21.63 11.58
CA LYS A 44 -4.49 22.12 12.93
C LYS A 44 -3.39 23.17 12.93
N HIS A 45 -2.40 23.03 12.06
CA HIS A 45 -1.41 24.09 11.89
C HIS A 45 -2.05 25.37 11.36
N GLY A 46 -3.00 25.28 10.42
CA GLY A 46 -3.79 26.42 9.95
C GLY A 46 -4.58 27.09 11.07
N ASP A 47 -5.33 26.31 11.86
CA ASP A 47 -6.08 26.81 13.02
C ASP A 47 -5.18 27.58 14.01
N VAL A 48 -3.99 27.03 14.31
CA VAL A 48 -3.00 27.65 15.21
C VAL A 48 -2.42 28.92 14.60
N GLN A 49 -2.08 28.90 13.32
CA GLN A 49 -1.54 30.07 12.60
C GLN A 49 -2.57 31.21 12.55
N ASP A 50 -3.85 30.90 12.36
CA ASP A 50 -4.94 31.87 12.40
C ASP A 50 -5.17 32.42 13.81
N LEU A 51 -5.06 31.58 14.85
CA LEU A 51 -5.15 32.02 16.24
C LEU A 51 -4.01 32.99 16.61
N ILE A 52 -2.78 32.68 16.19
CA ILE A 52 -1.63 33.56 16.36
C ILE A 52 -1.89 34.90 15.67
N ASN A 53 -2.30 34.86 14.40
CA ASN A 53 -2.54 36.07 13.60
C ASN A 53 -3.69 36.93 14.15
N LYS A 54 -4.68 36.33 14.83
CA LYS A 54 -5.74 37.07 15.53
C LYS A 54 -5.28 37.70 16.85
N SER A 55 -4.22 37.19 17.44
CA SER A 55 -3.73 37.61 18.76
C SER A 55 -2.63 38.66 18.69
N VAL A 56 -2.13 38.96 17.49
CA VAL A 56 -1.10 39.97 17.23
C VAL A 56 -1.73 41.32 16.85
N ILE A 57 -0.96 42.38 17.04
CA ILE A 57 -1.36 43.75 16.69
C ILE A 57 -1.61 43.83 15.18
N SER A 58 -2.64 44.58 14.77
CA SER A 58 -2.96 44.81 13.36
C SER A 58 -1.73 45.31 12.58
N GLY A 59 -1.48 44.72 11.43
CA GLY A 59 -0.30 45.01 10.61
C GLY A 59 0.95 44.19 10.97
N VAL A 60 0.90 43.32 11.99
CA VAL A 60 1.96 42.33 12.27
C VAL A 60 1.43 40.93 12.02
N THR A 61 2.20 40.08 11.35
CA THR A 61 1.92 38.67 11.13
C THR A 61 3.05 37.84 11.73
N VAL A 62 2.74 36.89 12.60
CA VAL A 62 3.74 35.99 13.18
C VAL A 62 3.58 34.63 12.52
N LYS A 63 4.52 34.27 11.64
CA LYS A 63 4.52 33.00 10.90
C LYS A 63 5.29 31.94 11.68
N LEU A 64 4.66 30.79 11.84
CA LEU A 64 5.27 29.61 12.44
C LEU A 64 5.82 28.73 11.31
N GLU A 65 7.12 28.83 11.05
CA GLU A 65 7.77 28.08 9.98
C GLU A 65 7.99 26.62 10.42
N TYR A 66 7.50 25.69 9.60
CA TYR A 66 7.62 24.25 9.83
C TYR A 66 7.96 23.46 8.55
N ASN A 67 8.68 24.09 7.61
CA ASN A 67 8.93 23.56 6.27
C ASN A 67 9.53 22.14 6.26
N ASP A 68 10.40 21.83 7.22
CA ASP A 68 10.99 20.50 7.39
C ASP A 68 9.92 19.42 7.64
N VAL A 69 9.08 19.64 8.66
CA VAL A 69 8.01 18.71 9.04
C VAL A 69 6.89 18.72 8.00
N LYS A 70 6.60 19.86 7.38
CA LYS A 70 5.65 19.98 6.28
C LYS A 70 6.02 19.04 5.13
N THR A 71 7.28 19.11 4.69
CA THR A 71 7.80 18.29 3.60
C THR A 71 7.76 16.81 3.97
N ALA A 72 8.21 16.45 5.18
CA ALA A 72 8.15 15.08 5.68
C ALA A 72 6.70 14.55 5.76
N THR A 73 5.75 15.40 6.17
CA THR A 73 4.31 15.05 6.23
C THR A 73 3.75 14.77 4.84
N ILE A 74 4.11 15.58 3.84
CA ILE A 74 3.69 15.36 2.43
C ILE A 74 4.24 14.03 1.91
N VAL A 75 5.52 13.75 2.14
CA VAL A 75 6.14 12.48 1.73
C VAL A 75 5.45 11.29 2.40
N LEU A 76 5.20 11.36 3.71
CA LEU A 76 4.48 10.32 4.44
C LEU A 76 3.04 10.15 3.95
N PHE A 77 2.34 11.24 3.66
CA PHE A 77 0.99 11.21 3.10
C PHE A 77 0.95 10.48 1.74
N ILE A 78 1.90 10.79 0.86
CA ILE A 78 2.02 10.11 -0.44
C ILE A 78 2.34 8.63 -0.24
N ALA A 79 3.29 8.31 0.65
CA ALA A 79 3.68 6.92 0.94
C ALA A 79 2.49 6.08 1.44
N THR A 80 1.70 6.62 2.38
CA THR A 80 0.52 5.95 2.95
C THR A 80 -0.61 5.78 1.92
N HIS A 81 -0.78 6.75 1.00
CA HIS A 81 -1.75 6.63 -0.10
C HIS A 81 -1.35 5.58 -1.14
N ILE A 82 -0.06 5.53 -1.51
CA ILE A 82 0.46 4.48 -2.38
C ILE A 82 0.26 3.10 -1.72
N ALA A 83 0.51 2.99 -0.41
CA ALA A 83 0.24 1.76 0.35
C ALA A 83 -1.22 1.35 0.33
N THR A 84 -2.12 2.28 0.62
CA THR A 84 -3.56 2.03 0.58
C THR A 84 -4.00 1.58 -0.82
N ALA A 85 -3.54 2.25 -1.88
CA ALA A 85 -3.89 1.88 -3.25
C ALA A 85 -3.39 0.49 -3.67
N VAL A 86 -2.18 0.11 -3.25
CA VAL A 86 -1.62 -1.23 -3.51
C VAL A 86 -2.36 -2.30 -2.70
N LEU A 87 -2.62 -2.05 -1.41
CA LEU A 87 -3.38 -2.95 -0.55
C LEU A 87 -4.81 -3.18 -1.06
N ALA A 88 -5.51 -2.11 -1.43
CA ALA A 88 -6.86 -2.18 -2.00
C ALA A 88 -6.91 -3.11 -3.24
N LYS A 89 -5.93 -2.98 -4.14
CA LYS A 89 -5.82 -3.84 -5.33
C LYS A 89 -5.59 -5.31 -4.94
N ILE A 90 -4.71 -5.59 -3.98
CA ILE A 90 -4.45 -6.96 -3.51
C ILE A 90 -5.71 -7.54 -2.86
N ILE A 91 -6.43 -6.76 -2.06
CA ILE A 91 -7.65 -7.17 -1.38
C ILE A 91 -8.76 -7.49 -2.39
N ILE A 92 -8.97 -6.63 -3.40
CA ILE A 92 -9.95 -6.88 -4.47
C ILE A 92 -9.63 -8.18 -5.22
N LEU A 93 -8.36 -8.45 -5.54
CA LEU A 93 -7.96 -9.70 -6.18
C LEU A 93 -8.25 -10.92 -5.29
N HIS A 94 -8.04 -10.81 -3.97
CA HIS A 94 -8.40 -11.88 -3.03
C HIS A 94 -9.91 -12.07 -2.91
N LEU A 95 -10.69 -11.00 -2.82
CA LEU A 95 -12.16 -11.10 -2.79
C LEU A 95 -12.71 -11.71 -4.07
N GLN A 96 -12.13 -11.37 -5.22
CA GLN A 96 -12.51 -11.97 -6.50
C GLN A 96 -12.28 -13.48 -6.50
N ASP A 97 -11.10 -13.95 -6.07
CA ASP A 97 -10.77 -15.38 -6.05
C ASP A 97 -11.64 -16.17 -5.03
N ILE A 98 -12.15 -15.53 -3.97
CA ILE A 98 -13.00 -16.18 -2.95
C ILE A 98 -14.47 -16.19 -3.34
N TYR A 99 -15.00 -15.04 -3.76
CA TYR A 99 -16.44 -14.82 -3.88
C TYR A 99 -16.92 -14.75 -5.33
N ASN A 100 -16.03 -14.83 -6.32
CA ASN A 100 -16.35 -14.57 -7.73
C ASN A 100 -17.14 -13.26 -7.89
N PHE A 101 -16.69 -12.22 -7.16
CA PHE A 101 -17.41 -10.95 -7.03
C PHE A 101 -17.62 -10.22 -8.37
N ILE A 102 -16.77 -10.48 -9.37
CA ILE A 102 -16.92 -9.90 -10.71
C ILE A 102 -17.98 -10.70 -11.49
N PRO A 103 -19.05 -10.04 -11.99
CA PRO A 103 -20.05 -10.69 -12.82
C PRO A 103 -19.41 -11.43 -14.00
N LEU A 104 -19.87 -12.67 -14.24
CA LEU A 104 -19.31 -13.58 -15.26
C LEU A 104 -19.19 -12.96 -16.66
N PHE A 105 -20.05 -11.99 -16.99
CA PHE A 105 -20.01 -11.24 -18.25
C PHE A 105 -18.74 -10.39 -18.41
N ILE A 106 -18.32 -9.70 -17.35
CA ILE A 106 -17.11 -8.87 -17.33
C ILE A 106 -15.87 -9.78 -17.30
N ALA A 107 -15.93 -10.88 -16.53
CA ALA A 107 -14.85 -11.88 -16.48
C ALA A 107 -14.60 -12.56 -17.83
N LYS A 108 -15.68 -12.87 -18.59
CA LYS A 108 -15.59 -13.37 -19.98
C LYS A 108 -14.99 -12.33 -20.93
N LYS A 109 -15.41 -11.07 -20.84
CA LYS A 109 -14.89 -9.97 -21.68
C LYS A 109 -13.40 -9.72 -21.46
N LEU A 110 -12.92 -9.92 -20.23
CA LEU A 110 -11.51 -9.79 -19.86
C LEU A 110 -10.70 -11.10 -20.00
N ARG A 111 -11.30 -12.20 -20.50
CA ARG A 111 -10.69 -13.55 -20.62
C ARG A 111 -10.12 -14.11 -19.31
N ILE A 112 -10.76 -13.84 -18.18
CA ILE A 112 -10.30 -14.23 -16.84
C ILE A 112 -11.09 -15.43 -16.27
N THR A 113 -12.04 -15.97 -17.02
CA THR A 113 -13.11 -16.87 -16.55
C THR A 113 -12.65 -18.16 -15.85
N ASN A 114 -11.36 -18.55 -15.94
CA ASN A 114 -10.83 -19.77 -15.31
C ASN A 114 -9.42 -19.60 -14.69
N LYS A 115 -8.90 -18.38 -14.52
CA LYS A 115 -7.58 -18.15 -13.90
C LYS A 115 -7.73 -17.61 -12.49
N ARG A 116 -7.23 -18.33 -11.48
CA ARG A 116 -7.02 -17.80 -10.11
C ARG A 116 -5.98 -16.68 -10.14
N LEU A 117 -6.45 -15.45 -10.28
CA LEU A 117 -5.64 -14.26 -10.51
C LEU A 117 -4.75 -13.94 -9.32
N ALA A 118 -5.23 -14.15 -8.09
CA ALA A 118 -4.44 -13.86 -6.90
C ALA A 118 -3.26 -14.82 -6.74
N SER A 119 -3.42 -16.07 -7.21
CA SER A 119 -2.31 -17.01 -7.28
C SER A 119 -1.31 -16.58 -8.37
N THR A 120 -1.79 -16.23 -9.58
CA THR A 120 -0.91 -15.92 -10.71
C THR A 120 -0.10 -14.63 -10.49
N THR A 121 -0.67 -13.65 -9.77
CA THR A 121 -0.03 -12.35 -9.49
C THR A 121 0.73 -12.30 -8.16
N LEU A 122 0.79 -13.41 -7.42
CA LEU A 122 1.36 -13.48 -6.06
C LEU A 122 2.80 -12.94 -5.96
N GLY A 123 3.61 -13.16 -6.99
CA GLY A 123 4.98 -12.62 -7.06
C GLY A 123 5.03 -11.09 -7.11
N TYR A 124 4.16 -10.47 -7.91
CA TYR A 124 4.03 -9.01 -7.99
C TYR A 124 3.41 -8.43 -6.73
N GLN A 125 2.46 -9.12 -6.11
CA GLN A 125 1.87 -8.71 -4.82
C GLN A 125 2.94 -8.68 -3.72
N ALA A 126 3.79 -9.70 -3.63
CA ALA A 126 4.86 -9.77 -2.64
C ALA A 126 5.91 -8.68 -2.84
N LEU A 127 6.34 -8.46 -4.09
CA LEU A 127 7.33 -7.43 -4.42
C LEU A 127 6.76 -6.03 -4.18
N GLY A 128 5.55 -5.75 -4.68
CA GLY A 128 4.88 -4.46 -4.49
C GLY A 128 4.66 -4.13 -3.02
N LEU A 129 4.17 -5.10 -2.23
CA LEU A 129 3.97 -4.91 -0.79
C LEU A 129 5.30 -4.65 -0.06
N SER A 130 6.37 -5.36 -0.41
CA SER A 130 7.69 -5.18 0.20
C SER A 130 8.27 -3.79 -0.08
N VAL A 131 8.26 -3.35 -1.35
CA VAL A 131 8.75 -2.02 -1.75
C VAL A 131 7.99 -0.92 -1.04
N VAL A 132 6.67 -1.03 -1.00
CA VAL A 132 5.79 -0.03 -0.41
C VAL A 132 5.95 0.05 1.11
N ILE A 133 6.16 -1.07 1.78
CA ILE A 133 6.42 -1.09 3.23
C ILE A 133 7.77 -0.47 3.54
N VAL A 134 8.82 -0.80 2.79
CA VAL A 134 10.14 -0.17 2.96
C VAL A 134 10.03 1.34 2.76
N PHE A 135 9.35 1.77 1.69
CA PHE A 135 9.15 3.19 1.41
C PHE A 135 8.37 3.91 2.52
N ASN A 136 7.33 3.28 3.07
CA ASN A 136 6.57 3.82 4.20
C ASN A 136 7.40 3.86 5.49
N ALA A 137 8.16 2.82 5.79
CA ALA A 137 9.02 2.75 6.96
C ALA A 137 10.10 3.84 6.94
N VAL A 138 10.74 4.06 5.79
CA VAL A 138 11.72 5.14 5.60
C VAL A 138 11.06 6.51 5.77
N SER A 139 9.93 6.74 5.09
CA SER A 139 9.19 8.01 5.18
C SER A 139 8.74 8.33 6.61
N LEU A 140 8.23 7.32 7.33
CA LEU A 140 7.82 7.45 8.72
C LEU A 140 9.01 7.67 9.66
N GLY A 141 10.14 7.00 9.39
CA GLY A 141 11.39 7.21 10.11
C GLY A 141 11.88 8.65 10.02
N PHE A 142 11.91 9.22 8.81
CA PHE A 142 12.24 10.64 8.61
C PHE A 142 11.25 11.57 9.31
N PHE A 143 9.94 11.35 9.16
CA PHE A 143 8.93 12.15 9.83
C PHE A 143 9.10 12.12 11.36
N SER A 144 9.25 10.94 11.93
CA SER A 144 9.48 10.76 13.38
C SER A 144 10.76 11.46 13.84
N PHE A 145 11.84 11.35 13.07
CA PHE A 145 13.09 12.05 13.36
C PHE A 145 12.89 13.57 13.42
N PHE A 146 12.22 14.16 12.43
CA PHE A 146 11.95 15.61 12.43
C PHE A 146 11.06 16.02 13.61
N VAL A 147 10.00 15.26 13.91
CA VAL A 147 9.09 15.57 15.03
C VAL A 147 9.81 15.50 16.39
N PHE A 148 10.65 14.50 16.62
CA PHE A 148 11.30 14.33 17.94
C PHE A 148 12.59 15.13 18.10
N LYS A 149 13.25 15.57 17.01
CA LYS A 149 14.55 16.26 17.09
C LYS A 149 14.52 17.74 16.71
N ARG A 150 13.53 18.19 15.93
CA ARG A 150 13.44 19.60 15.51
C ARG A 150 12.41 20.38 16.33
N LYS A 151 12.46 21.69 16.16
CA LYS A 151 11.51 22.67 16.71
C LYS A 151 11.05 23.57 15.56
N GLN A 152 9.90 24.21 15.75
CA GLN A 152 9.38 25.23 14.86
C GLN A 152 10.23 26.50 14.97
N THR A 153 10.35 27.22 13.87
CA THR A 153 11.01 28.53 13.83
C THR A 153 9.94 29.61 13.78
N VAL A 154 10.09 30.64 14.62
CA VAL A 154 9.16 31.78 14.64
C VAL A 154 9.72 32.84 13.73
N ARG A 155 8.88 33.39 12.85
CA ARG A 155 9.24 34.52 12.01
C ARG A 155 8.18 35.60 12.11
N VAL A 156 8.58 36.77 12.61
CA VAL A 156 7.70 37.94 12.67
C VAL A 156 7.85 38.77 11.40
N VAL A 157 6.73 39.15 10.79
CA VAL A 157 6.66 39.98 9.57
C VAL A 157 5.72 41.16 9.86
N VAL A 158 6.13 42.38 9.49
CA VAL A 158 5.30 43.59 9.65
C VAL A 158 4.87 44.09 8.27
N GLY A 159 3.57 44.20 8.07
CA GLY A 159 2.96 44.58 6.80
C GLY A 159 3.12 43.52 5.70
N ASP A 160 2.75 43.90 4.48
CA ASP A 160 3.06 43.12 3.26
C ASP A 160 4.52 43.29 2.83
N ASP A 161 5.25 44.25 3.43
CA ASP A 161 6.65 44.52 3.14
C ASP A 161 7.59 43.62 3.96
N VAL A 162 8.33 42.79 3.24
CA VAL A 162 9.15 41.66 3.71
C VAL A 162 10.31 42.05 4.63
N ASN A 163 10.55 43.35 4.89
CA ASN A 163 11.86 43.83 5.36
C ASN A 163 11.92 44.49 6.73
N VAL A 164 10.80 44.68 7.45
CA VAL A 164 10.86 45.15 8.84
C VAL A 164 10.81 43.93 9.77
N ARG A 165 11.99 43.39 10.11
CA ARG A 165 12.12 42.36 11.15
C ARG A 165 11.95 43.02 12.52
N ILE A 166 10.80 42.79 13.16
CA ILE A 166 10.68 42.95 14.61
C ILE A 166 11.56 41.86 15.26
N PRO A 167 12.21 42.12 16.41
CA PRO A 167 12.92 41.10 17.17
C PRO A 167 12.04 39.86 17.39
N ASP A 168 12.61 38.68 17.16
CA ASP A 168 11.92 37.39 17.29
C ASP A 168 11.34 37.18 18.71
N ASP A 169 11.89 37.88 19.70
CA ASP A 169 11.40 37.96 21.09
C ASP A 169 9.92 38.35 21.18
N TYR A 170 9.42 39.21 20.29
CA TYR A 170 8.00 39.57 20.27
C TYR A 170 7.13 38.37 19.87
N GLY A 171 7.53 37.64 18.82
CA GLY A 171 6.83 36.44 18.39
C GLY A 171 6.85 35.37 19.48
N MET A 172 8.00 35.19 20.12
CA MET A 172 8.17 34.27 21.25
C MET A 172 7.24 34.60 22.43
N GLN A 173 7.10 35.89 22.80
CA GLN A 173 6.19 36.32 23.86
C GLN A 173 4.72 36.06 23.51
N VAL A 174 4.33 36.25 22.25
CA VAL A 174 2.96 35.93 21.80
C VAL A 174 2.69 34.44 21.89
N LEU A 175 3.64 33.60 21.46
CA LEU A 175 3.52 32.14 21.58
C LEU A 175 3.42 31.69 23.03
N ASP A 176 4.24 32.25 23.92
CA ASP A 176 4.23 31.92 25.36
C ASP A 176 2.89 32.28 26.02
N ARG A 177 2.33 33.45 25.70
CA ARG A 177 1.00 33.87 26.16
C ARG A 177 -0.13 32.96 25.67
N LEU A 178 0.03 32.38 24.48
CA LEU A 178 -0.94 31.45 23.90
C LEU A 178 -0.69 30.00 24.34
N GLY A 179 0.37 29.72 25.09
CA GLY A 179 0.75 28.37 25.50
C GLY A 179 1.13 27.48 24.31
N ILE A 180 1.62 28.05 23.21
CA ILE A 180 1.98 27.31 22.00
C ILE A 180 3.42 26.83 22.13
N ALA A 181 3.60 25.51 22.18
CA ALA A 181 4.92 24.90 22.25
C ALA A 181 5.64 24.94 20.90
N LEU A 182 6.93 25.28 20.91
CA LEU A 182 7.78 25.29 19.71
C LEU A 182 8.28 23.91 19.32
N ALA A 183 8.40 23.00 20.28
CA ALA A 183 8.85 21.65 19.98
C ALA A 183 7.70 20.85 19.37
N TYR A 184 7.97 20.18 18.24
CA TYR A 184 6.93 19.40 17.57
C TYR A 184 6.41 18.26 18.46
N HIS A 185 7.26 17.67 19.29
CA HIS A 185 6.86 16.58 20.18
C HIS A 185 5.94 17.02 21.33
N ASP A 186 5.99 18.28 21.75
CA ASP A 186 5.09 18.82 22.77
C ASP A 186 3.68 19.10 22.20
N THR A 187 3.56 19.06 20.88
CA THR A 187 2.32 19.30 20.17
C THR A 187 1.63 17.96 19.86
N TYR A 188 0.54 17.69 20.58
CA TYR A 188 -0.17 16.41 20.56
C TYR A 188 -0.47 15.83 19.17
N TYR A 189 -0.86 16.69 18.21
CA TYR A 189 -1.20 16.21 16.86
C TYR A 189 0.01 15.78 16.02
N PHE A 190 1.20 16.36 16.24
CA PHE A 190 2.43 15.87 15.62
C PHE A 190 2.89 14.56 16.28
N GLU A 191 2.79 14.49 17.61
CA GLU A 191 3.20 13.31 18.38
C GLU A 191 2.39 12.06 18.01
N ILE A 192 1.05 12.16 17.98
CA ILE A 192 0.20 11.02 17.57
C ILE A 192 0.50 10.60 16.14
N THR A 193 0.67 11.56 15.24
CA THR A 193 0.95 11.25 13.83
C THR A 193 2.32 10.60 13.66
N ALA A 194 3.27 10.84 14.58
CA ALA A 194 4.56 10.18 14.58
C ALA A 194 4.47 8.75 15.14
N LYS A 195 3.59 8.50 16.12
CA LYS A 195 3.48 7.20 16.82
C LYS A 195 2.53 6.22 16.14
N LEU A 196 1.32 6.66 15.77
CA LEU A 196 0.25 5.77 15.32
C LEU A 196 0.58 5.00 14.02
N PRO A 197 1.23 5.60 13.00
CA PRO A 197 1.57 4.86 11.78
C PRO A 197 2.57 3.71 12.00
N TRP A 198 3.31 3.68 13.12
CA TRP A 198 4.13 2.51 13.45
C TRP A 198 3.27 1.27 13.72
N VAL A 199 2.06 1.44 14.24
CA VAL A 199 1.10 0.34 14.41
C VAL A 199 0.69 -0.23 13.04
N ALA A 200 0.51 0.63 12.03
CA ALA A 200 0.25 0.18 10.65
C ALA A 200 1.39 -0.70 10.12
N LEU A 201 2.64 -0.29 10.35
CA LEU A 201 3.82 -1.07 9.96
C LEU A 201 3.94 -2.39 10.72
N LEU A 202 3.57 -2.44 12.00
CA LEU A 202 3.56 -3.66 12.80
C LEU A 202 2.61 -4.72 12.21
N PHE A 203 1.50 -4.32 11.59
CA PHE A 203 0.62 -5.24 10.86
C PHE A 203 1.10 -5.53 9.43
N ALA A 204 1.74 -4.56 8.78
CA ALA A 204 2.24 -4.72 7.41
C ALA A 204 3.39 -5.74 7.31
N VAL A 205 4.27 -5.81 8.31
CA VAL A 205 5.42 -6.73 8.32
C VAL A 205 4.98 -8.22 8.33
N PRO A 206 4.14 -8.69 9.28
CA PRO A 206 3.59 -10.04 9.24
C PRO A 206 2.81 -10.33 7.96
N THR A 207 2.03 -9.36 7.45
CA THR A 207 1.28 -9.50 6.20
C THR A 207 2.20 -9.81 5.02
N THR A 208 3.35 -9.14 4.97
CA THR A 208 4.36 -9.36 3.92
C THR A 208 5.06 -10.68 4.10
N PHE A 209 5.45 -11.02 5.33
CA PHE A 209 6.06 -12.30 5.63
C PHE A 209 5.15 -13.47 5.22
N VAL A 210 3.88 -13.45 5.61
CA VAL A 210 2.89 -14.47 5.20
C VAL A 210 2.73 -14.52 3.68
N THR A 211 2.74 -13.36 3.01
CA THR A 211 2.65 -13.29 1.54
C THR A 211 3.88 -13.88 0.86
N VAL A 212 5.09 -13.64 1.38
CA VAL A 212 6.36 -14.20 0.88
C VAL A 212 6.44 -15.70 1.14
N VAL A 213 6.08 -16.16 2.33
CA VAL A 213 6.06 -17.60 2.66
C VAL A 213 5.07 -18.35 1.76
N ALA A 214 3.89 -17.77 1.51
CA ALA A 214 2.92 -18.35 0.57
C ALA A 214 3.50 -18.45 -0.86
N ARG A 215 4.30 -17.47 -1.29
CA ARG A 215 5.00 -17.53 -2.58
C ARG A 215 6.03 -18.66 -2.61
N ILE A 216 6.88 -18.78 -1.60
CA ILE A 216 7.93 -19.82 -1.53
C ILE A 216 7.30 -21.22 -1.54
N LYS A 217 6.26 -21.44 -0.72
CA LYS A 217 5.55 -22.73 -0.68
C LYS A 217 4.92 -23.11 -2.02
N ARG A 218 4.37 -22.14 -2.75
CA ARG A 218 3.82 -22.37 -4.09
C ARG A 218 4.90 -22.70 -5.12
N GLN A 219 6.05 -22.04 -5.06
CA GLN A 219 7.16 -22.34 -5.96
C GLN A 219 7.68 -23.76 -5.75
N ALA A 220 7.79 -24.22 -4.49
CA ALA A 220 8.18 -25.60 -4.19
C ALA A 220 7.20 -26.64 -4.77
N SER A 221 5.89 -26.43 -4.61
CA SER A 221 4.85 -27.35 -5.13
C SER A 221 4.83 -27.44 -6.67
N LEU A 222 5.15 -26.35 -7.39
CA LEU A 222 5.24 -26.36 -8.85
C LEU A 222 6.48 -27.13 -9.34
N THR A 223 7.59 -27.07 -8.60
CA THR A 223 8.81 -27.83 -8.91
C THR A 223 8.59 -29.34 -8.74
N ASP A 224 7.93 -29.77 -7.66
CA ASP A 224 7.63 -31.19 -7.40
C ASP A 224 6.71 -31.79 -8.48
N THR A 225 5.74 -31.03 -8.95
CA THR A 225 4.81 -31.46 -10.02
C THR A 225 5.55 -31.64 -11.35
N THR A 226 6.55 -30.79 -11.63
CA THR A 226 7.35 -30.86 -12.86
C THR A 226 8.31 -32.05 -12.85
N GLN A 227 8.89 -32.38 -11.68
CA GLN A 227 9.71 -33.59 -11.51
C GLN A 227 8.89 -34.88 -11.63
N SER A 228 7.66 -34.91 -11.07
CA SER A 228 6.76 -36.05 -11.20
C SER A 228 6.33 -36.32 -12.65
N LEU A 229 6.07 -35.27 -13.43
CA LEU A 229 5.68 -35.40 -14.85
C LEU A 229 6.84 -35.85 -15.75
N ASN A 230 8.06 -35.39 -15.47
CA ASN A 230 9.25 -35.83 -16.21
C ASN A 230 9.68 -37.26 -15.82
N SER A 231 9.45 -37.68 -14.57
CA SER A 231 9.73 -39.04 -14.11
C SER A 231 8.73 -40.08 -14.65
N GLY A 232 7.51 -39.68 -15.02
CA GLY A 232 6.51 -40.56 -15.61
C GLY A 232 6.60 -40.73 -17.13
N ALA A 233 7.43 -39.93 -17.80
CA ALA A 233 7.62 -40.00 -19.26
C ALA A 233 8.71 -40.99 -19.69
N ASP A 234 9.53 -41.49 -18.76
CA ASP A 234 10.70 -42.33 -19.06
C ASP A 234 10.47 -43.84 -18.81
N GLU A 235 9.32 -44.24 -18.23
CA GLU A 235 9.00 -45.66 -17.97
C GLU A 235 8.15 -46.33 -19.08
N GLY A 236 7.85 -45.64 -20.18
CA GLY A 236 6.91 -46.12 -21.21
C GLY A 236 7.51 -46.65 -22.52
N ASN A 237 8.83 -46.64 -22.72
CA ASN A 237 9.40 -46.84 -24.06
C ASN A 237 10.38 -48.02 -24.18
N ALA A 238 9.96 -49.19 -23.67
CA ALA A 238 10.68 -50.43 -23.87
C ALA A 238 9.73 -51.60 -24.14
N GLU A 239 9.01 -51.59 -25.26
CA GLU A 239 8.53 -52.82 -25.92
C GLU A 239 7.94 -52.55 -27.32
N GLY A 240 8.45 -53.26 -28.35
CA GLY A 240 7.63 -53.71 -29.48
C GLY A 240 7.62 -52.92 -30.80
N ASN A 241 8.64 -53.15 -31.64
CA ASN A 241 8.55 -53.52 -33.07
C ASN A 241 7.27 -53.20 -33.89
N VAL A 242 7.40 -52.46 -35.01
CA VAL A 242 7.00 -52.84 -36.40
C VAL A 242 6.92 -51.60 -37.35
N LYS A 243 7.77 -51.64 -38.37
CA LYS A 243 7.73 -51.09 -39.75
C LYS A 243 6.69 -49.98 -40.11
N PRO A 244 7.09 -48.85 -40.72
CA PRO A 244 6.15 -47.89 -41.29
C PRO A 244 5.69 -48.33 -42.69
N GLU A 245 4.38 -48.56 -42.83
CA GLU A 245 3.68 -48.63 -44.12
C GLU A 245 3.25 -47.21 -44.51
N VAL A 246 3.70 -46.79 -45.69
CA VAL A 246 3.38 -45.52 -46.33
C VAL A 246 1.91 -45.55 -46.75
N VAL A 247 1.09 -44.67 -46.16
CA VAL A 247 -0.23 -44.34 -46.71
C VAL A 247 -0.24 -42.86 -47.03
N GLU A 248 -0.13 -42.61 -48.32
CA GLU A 248 -0.32 -41.35 -49.02
C GLU A 248 -1.80 -40.96 -48.91
N ALA A 249 -2.09 -39.89 -48.18
CA ALA A 249 -3.43 -39.32 -48.07
C ALA A 249 -3.49 -37.99 -48.84
N ASP A 250 -4.02 -38.11 -50.05
CA ASP A 250 -4.59 -37.07 -50.90
C ASP A 250 -5.53 -36.14 -50.08
N CYS A 251 -5.28 -34.84 -50.13
CA CYS A 251 -6.21 -33.81 -49.70
C CYS A 251 -6.18 -32.64 -50.69
N ARG A 252 -7.10 -32.73 -51.66
CA ARG A 252 -7.58 -31.67 -52.54
C ARG A 252 -7.84 -30.35 -51.79
N GLU A 253 -7.23 -29.29 -52.30
CA GLU A 253 -7.68 -27.90 -52.14
C GLU A 253 -8.99 -27.67 -52.91
N VAL A 254 -10.02 -27.16 -52.24
CA VAL A 254 -11.11 -26.41 -52.87
C VAL A 254 -11.54 -25.30 -51.92
N GLY A 255 -11.37 -24.04 -52.30
CA GLY A 255 -12.10 -22.92 -51.70
C GLY A 255 -11.41 -21.56 -51.68
N ALA A 256 -11.24 -20.93 -52.85
CA ALA A 256 -11.12 -19.46 -52.97
C ALA A 256 -11.95 -19.06 -54.21
N GLU A 257 -13.11 -18.42 -54.00
CA GLU A 257 -13.27 -16.96 -54.03
C GLU A 257 -13.80 -16.51 -55.40
N LYS A 258 -15.00 -15.91 -55.43
CA LYS A 258 -15.33 -14.79 -56.32
C LYS A 258 -16.71 -14.19 -56.03
N VAL A 259 -16.64 -12.90 -55.70
CA VAL A 259 -17.58 -11.76 -55.93
C VAL A 259 -18.91 -11.74 -55.18
#